data_AF-A0A2E6VKB9-F1
#
_entry.id   AF-A0A2E6VKB9-F1
#
_cell.length_a   1.000
_cell.length_b   1.000
_cell.length_c   1.000
_cell.angle_alpha   90.00
_cell.angle_beta   90.00
_cell.angle_gamma   90.00
#
_symmetry.space_group_name_H-M   'P 1'
#
loop_
_entity.id
_entity.type
_entity.pdbx_description
1 polymer ?
#
loop_
_entity_poly.entity_id
_entity_poly.type
_entity_poly.pdbx_seq_one_letter_code
_entity_poly.pdbx_strand_id
1 'polypeptide(L)'
;MRPCLELLIPVVQQSVVNFSANSARAIAIIVDAVETFGSFWTYSVPQGEYAVRTMTELGLHGNGPDSTIGNMEESRIQGVLDKMTAAGMEVTTTNASDLFTNEFIDMSIGFAE
;
A
#
# COMPACT_ATOMS: atom_id res chain seq x y z
N MET A 1 20.51 1.10 -7.27
CA MET A 1 19.22 1.22 -6.55
C MET A 1 18.92 0.01 -5.67
N ARG A 2 19.21 -1.24 -6.09
CA ARG A 2 18.97 -2.48 -5.32
C ARG A 2 19.34 -2.43 -3.82
N PRO A 3 20.58 -2.08 -3.40
CA PRO A 3 20.92 -1.99 -1.97
C PRO A 3 20.11 -0.95 -1.19
N CYS A 4 19.60 0.10 -1.86
CA CYS A 4 18.75 1.09 -1.21
C CYS A 4 17.33 0.52 -0.99
N LEU A 5 16.82 -0.29 -1.91
CA LEU A 5 15.48 -0.88 -1.81
C LEU A 5 15.44 -2.00 -0.75
N GLU A 6 16.51 -2.77 -0.62
CA GLU A 6 16.68 -3.76 0.46
C GLU A 6 16.57 -3.12 1.86
N LEU A 7 16.97 -1.85 2.00
CA LEU A 7 16.83 -1.09 3.24
C LEU A 7 15.50 -0.33 3.34
N LEU A 8 15.02 0.24 2.23
CA LEU A 8 13.85 1.11 2.23
C LEU A 8 12.53 0.34 2.31
N ILE A 9 12.39 -0.77 1.58
CA ILE A 9 11.12 -1.49 1.49
C ILE A 9 10.66 -2.02 2.85
N PRO A 10 11.54 -2.61 3.70
CA PRO A 10 11.15 -3.00 5.06
C PRO A 10 10.70 -1.81 5.93
N VAL A 11 11.31 -0.63 5.76
CA VAL A 11 10.88 0.60 6.46
C VAL A 11 9.47 1.01 6.03
N VAL A 12 9.16 0.91 4.74
CA VAL A 12 7.81 1.19 4.22
C VAL A 12 6.80 0.17 4.75
N GLN A 13 7.11 -1.13 4.72
CA GLN A 13 6.25 -2.17 5.30
C GLN A 13 5.95 -1.89 6.78
N GLN A 14 6.98 -1.64 7.58
CA GLN A 14 6.82 -1.34 9.00
C GLN A 14 6.03 -0.04 9.25
N SER A 15 6.15 0.95 8.35
CA SER A 15 5.39 2.20 8.46
C SER A 15 3.88 1.97 8.34
N VAL A 16 3.44 1.00 7.51
CA VAL A 16 2.02 0.65 7.37
C VAL A 16 1.50 0.03 8.66
N VAL A 17 2.21 -0.94 9.21
CA VAL A 17 1.86 -1.58 10.50
C VAL A 17 1.76 -0.52 11.61
N ASN A 18 2.74 0.37 11.70
CA ASN A 18 2.77 1.43 12.71
C ASN A 18 1.65 2.46 12.51
N PHE A 19 1.35 2.82 11.26
CA PHE A 19 0.29 3.76 10.93
C PHE A 19 -1.08 3.21 11.33
N SER A 20 -1.36 1.94 11.03
CA SER A 20 -2.61 1.29 11.43
C SER A 20 -2.75 1.17 12.94
N ALA A 21 -1.64 0.97 13.68
CA ALA A 21 -1.65 0.89 15.14
C ALA A 21 -1.80 2.28 15.82
N ASN A 22 -1.17 3.32 15.28
CA ASN A 22 -1.25 4.68 15.79
C ASN A 22 -1.02 5.72 14.67
N SER A 23 -2.13 6.18 14.06
CA SER A 23 -2.10 7.07 12.91
C SER A 23 -2.05 8.57 13.26
N ALA A 24 -2.26 8.95 14.54
CA ALA A 24 -2.51 10.34 14.93
C ALA A 24 -1.41 11.30 14.47
N ARG A 25 -0.14 10.92 14.71
CA ARG A 25 1.01 11.74 14.29
C ARG A 25 1.10 11.87 12.77
N ALA A 26 0.88 10.77 12.05
CA ALA A 26 0.96 10.77 10.59
C ALA A 26 -0.19 11.59 9.97
N ILE A 27 -1.41 11.48 10.49
CA ILE A 27 -2.55 12.30 10.08
C ILE A 27 -2.24 13.79 10.32
N ALA A 28 -1.67 14.15 11.47
CA ALA A 28 -1.28 15.53 11.75
C ALA A 28 -0.25 16.07 10.75
N ILE A 29 0.74 15.26 10.36
CA ILE A 29 1.72 15.61 9.31
C ILE A 29 1.03 15.80 7.95
N ILE A 30 0.06 14.95 7.60
CA ILE A 30 -0.68 15.08 6.34
C ILE A 30 -1.49 16.40 6.34
N VAL A 31 -2.19 16.72 7.43
CA VAL A 31 -2.96 17.97 7.55
C VAL A 31 -2.04 19.19 7.44
N ASP A 32 -0.93 19.20 8.19
CA ASP A 32 0.07 20.28 8.14
C ASP A 32 0.64 20.47 6.72
N ALA A 33 0.94 19.38 6.01
CA ALA A 33 1.42 19.44 4.64
C ALA A 33 0.35 20.01 3.67
N VAL A 34 -0.91 19.60 3.83
CA VAL A 34 -2.02 20.11 3.00
C VAL A 34 -2.23 21.60 3.22
N GLU A 35 -2.21 22.06 4.47
CA GLU A 35 -2.32 23.48 4.82
C GLU A 35 -1.11 24.27 4.29
N THR A 36 0.11 23.75 4.46
CA THR A 36 1.35 24.40 4.03
C THR A 36 1.44 24.54 2.51
N PHE A 37 1.09 23.49 1.75
CA PHE A 37 1.11 23.56 0.30
C PHE A 37 -0.01 24.43 -0.28
N GLY A 38 -1.11 24.62 0.46
CA GLY A 38 -2.17 25.59 0.11
C GLY A 38 -2.79 25.36 -1.28
N SER A 39 -2.89 24.10 -1.70
CA SER A 39 -3.44 23.72 -3.01
C SER A 39 -4.97 23.60 -2.97
N PHE A 40 -5.58 23.14 -4.07
CA PHE A 40 -7.01 22.82 -4.09
C PHE A 40 -7.39 21.57 -3.25
N TRP A 41 -6.40 20.78 -2.83
CA TRP A 41 -6.61 19.57 -2.05
C TRP A 41 -6.97 19.89 -0.60
N THR A 42 -7.95 19.16 -0.04
CA THR A 42 -8.38 19.30 1.35
C THR A 42 -8.26 17.97 2.09
N TYR A 43 -7.76 17.99 3.30
CA TYR A 43 -7.67 16.83 4.18
C TYR A 43 -7.86 17.27 5.63
N SER A 44 -8.63 16.51 6.40
CA SER A 44 -8.91 16.85 7.81
C SER A 44 -8.60 15.68 8.72
N VAL A 45 -8.34 15.96 10.01
CA VAL A 45 -8.12 14.92 11.02
C VAL A 45 -9.28 13.91 11.07
N PRO A 46 -10.57 14.33 11.12
CA PRO A 46 -11.69 13.37 11.15
C PRO A 46 -11.76 12.50 9.90
N GLN A 47 -11.41 13.03 8.73
CA GLN A 47 -11.34 12.26 7.49
C GLN A 47 -10.24 11.20 7.54
N GLY A 48 -9.06 11.55 8.07
CA GLY A 48 -7.97 10.60 8.26
C GLY A 48 -8.31 9.49 9.25
N GLU A 49 -8.88 9.84 10.40
CA GLU A 49 -9.32 8.86 11.41
C GLU A 49 -10.39 7.92 10.87
N TYR A 50 -11.36 8.45 10.12
CA TYR A 50 -12.34 7.65 9.40
C TYR A 50 -11.66 6.68 8.42
N ALA A 51 -10.74 7.17 7.59
CA ALA A 51 -10.07 6.36 6.58
C ALA A 51 -9.27 5.21 7.22
N VAL A 52 -8.50 5.47 8.28
CA VAL A 52 -7.74 4.42 8.98
C VAL A 52 -8.66 3.36 9.54
N ARG A 53 -9.73 3.77 10.23
CA ARG A 53 -10.71 2.82 10.79
C ARG A 53 -11.33 1.96 9.69
N THR A 54 -11.81 2.57 8.60
CA THR A 54 -12.44 1.84 7.50
C THR A 54 -11.48 0.93 6.75
N MET A 55 -10.22 1.35 6.53
CA MET A 55 -9.22 0.48 5.92
C MET A 55 -8.90 -0.73 6.79
N THR A 56 -8.90 -0.59 8.12
CA THR A 56 -8.74 -1.72 9.04
C THR A 56 -9.96 -2.64 9.01
N GLU A 57 -11.17 -2.09 9.17
CA GLU A 57 -12.42 -2.86 9.21
C GLU A 57 -12.66 -3.68 7.93
N LEU A 58 -12.29 -3.12 6.78
CA LEU A 58 -12.46 -3.77 5.47
C LEU A 58 -11.24 -4.60 5.04
N GLY A 59 -10.16 -4.63 5.83
CA GLY A 59 -8.93 -5.34 5.49
C GLY A 59 -8.19 -4.77 4.28
N LEU A 60 -8.34 -3.46 3.99
CA LEU A 60 -7.71 -2.81 2.83
C LEU A 60 -6.20 -2.59 3.02
N HIS A 61 -5.76 -2.45 4.26
CA HIS A 61 -4.34 -2.48 4.64
C HIS A 61 -4.07 -3.68 5.55
N GLY A 62 -4.17 -4.88 5.00
CA GLY A 62 -3.94 -6.14 5.70
C GLY A 62 -2.81 -6.94 5.08
N ASN A 63 -2.46 -8.05 5.73
CA ASN A 63 -1.53 -9.01 5.15
C ASN A 63 -2.07 -9.56 3.82
N GLY A 64 -1.18 -10.13 3.01
CA GLY A 64 -1.55 -10.96 1.88
C GLY A 64 -2.28 -12.25 2.32
N PRO A 65 -2.26 -13.32 1.51
CA PRO A 65 -2.80 -14.63 1.90
C PRO A 65 -1.93 -15.34 2.96
N ASP A 66 -0.86 -14.69 3.40
CA ASP A 66 0.09 -15.11 4.42
C ASP A 66 0.17 -14.05 5.54
N SER A 67 1.22 -14.07 6.36
CA SER A 67 1.42 -13.12 7.46
C SER A 67 2.23 -11.87 7.06
N THR A 68 2.36 -11.57 5.76
CA THR A 68 3.23 -10.48 5.27
C THR A 68 2.41 -9.31 4.75
N ILE A 69 2.83 -8.08 5.05
CA ILE A 69 2.27 -6.87 4.42
C ILE A 69 3.06 -6.48 3.17
N GLY A 70 2.36 -6.18 2.08
CA GLY A 70 2.95 -5.56 0.89
C GLY A 70 3.54 -6.54 -0.13
N ASN A 71 3.56 -7.84 0.14
CA ASN A 71 3.81 -8.86 -0.88
C ASN A 71 2.68 -8.86 -1.92
N MET A 72 3.07 -9.01 -3.18
CA MET A 72 2.16 -9.03 -4.31
C MET A 72 1.88 -10.47 -4.74
N GLU A 73 0.63 -10.75 -5.10
CA GLU A 73 0.19 -12.04 -5.60
C GLU A 73 0.10 -12.02 -7.14
N GLU A 74 0.93 -12.82 -7.81
CA GLU A 74 0.98 -12.87 -9.28
C GLU A 74 -0.38 -13.20 -9.89
N SER A 75 -1.10 -14.16 -9.31
CA SER A 75 -2.42 -14.60 -9.77
C SER A 75 -3.46 -13.48 -9.73
N ARG A 76 -3.41 -12.59 -8.73
CA ARG A 76 -4.32 -11.45 -8.61
C ARG A 76 -4.00 -10.38 -9.64
N ILE A 77 -2.73 -10.10 -9.87
CA ILE A 77 -2.28 -9.16 -10.91
C ILE A 77 -2.65 -9.69 -12.30
N GLN A 78 -2.42 -10.98 -12.55
CA GLN A 78 -2.81 -11.63 -13.80
C GLN A 78 -4.32 -11.53 -14.02
N GLY A 79 -5.12 -11.78 -12.99
CA GLY A 79 -6.57 -11.63 -13.07
C GLY A 79 -7.04 -10.21 -13.41
N VAL A 80 -6.28 -9.17 -13.05
CA VAL A 80 -6.55 -7.79 -13.48
C VAL A 80 -6.18 -7.59 -14.95
N LEU A 81 -4.99 -8.05 -15.38
CA LEU A 81 -4.55 -7.99 -16.78
C LEU A 81 -5.52 -8.69 -17.73
N ASP A 82 -6.00 -9.87 -17.34
CA ASP A 82 -6.95 -10.65 -18.13
C ASP A 82 -8.26 -9.89 -18.32
N LYS A 83 -8.76 -9.23 -17.26
CA LYS A 83 -9.97 -8.40 -17.31
C LYS A 83 -9.79 -7.16 -18.18
N MET A 84 -8.65 -6.48 -18.08
CA MET A 84 -8.33 -5.33 -18.93
C MET A 84 -8.28 -5.73 -20.41
N THR A 85 -7.61 -6.84 -20.71
CA THR A 85 -7.51 -7.39 -22.07
C THR A 85 -8.89 -7.77 -22.60
N ALA A 86 -9.71 -8.45 -21.79
CA ALA A 86 -11.08 -8.82 -22.16
C ALA A 86 -11.99 -7.60 -22.38
N ALA A 87 -11.72 -6.48 -21.69
CA ALA A 87 -12.39 -5.21 -21.91
C ALA A 87 -11.89 -4.45 -23.16
N GLY A 88 -10.92 -4.99 -23.90
CA GLY A 88 -10.34 -4.36 -25.09
C GLY A 88 -9.36 -3.22 -24.79
N MET A 89 -8.85 -3.13 -23.56
CA MET A 89 -7.84 -2.14 -23.19
C MET A 89 -6.47 -2.54 -23.73
N GLU A 90 -5.67 -1.55 -24.14
CA GLU A 90 -4.27 -1.76 -24.49
C GLU A 90 -3.44 -1.96 -23.20
N VAL A 91 -2.68 -3.06 -23.14
CA VAL A 91 -1.78 -3.38 -22.03
C VAL A 91 -0.35 -3.48 -22.55
N THR A 92 0.62 -3.02 -21.75
CA THR A 92 2.04 -3.04 -22.12
C THR A 92 2.67 -4.42 -22.00
N THR A 93 2.07 -5.30 -21.19
CA THR A 93 2.44 -6.71 -21.03
C THR A 93 1.20 -7.53 -20.69
N THR A 94 1.22 -8.81 -21.07
CA THR A 94 0.23 -9.82 -20.67
C THR A 94 0.73 -10.73 -19.54
N ASN A 95 1.99 -10.59 -19.12
CA ASN A 95 2.59 -11.38 -18.06
C ASN A 95 2.67 -10.56 -16.77
N ALA A 96 2.00 -11.00 -15.72
CA ALA A 96 1.98 -10.30 -14.44
C ALA A 96 3.37 -10.12 -13.81
N SER A 97 4.27 -11.11 -13.95
CA SER A 97 5.64 -11.06 -13.40
C SER A 97 6.52 -9.95 -13.99
N ASP A 98 6.14 -9.35 -15.12
CA ASP A 98 6.84 -8.19 -15.67
C ASP A 98 6.53 -6.90 -14.90
N LEU A 99 5.49 -6.89 -14.06
CA LEU A 99 4.95 -5.68 -13.41
C LEU A 99 5.37 -5.49 -11.95
N PHE A 100 5.86 -6.55 -11.30
CA PHE A 100 6.18 -6.48 -9.87
C PHE A 100 7.33 -7.42 -9.51
N THR A 101 7.88 -7.20 -8.31
CA THR A 101 8.80 -8.14 -7.67
C THR A 101 8.58 -8.09 -6.16
N ASN A 102 8.72 -9.26 -5.51
CA ASN A 102 8.74 -9.36 -4.05
C ASN A 102 10.17 -9.47 -3.50
N GLU A 103 11.21 -9.26 -4.31
CA GLU A 103 12.60 -9.51 -3.91
C GLU A 103 13.10 -8.64 -2.73
N PHE A 104 12.42 -7.52 -2.46
CA PHE A 104 12.75 -6.58 -1.38
C PHE A 104 11.77 -6.65 -0.20
N ILE A 105 10.75 -7.50 -0.29
CA ILE A 105 9.76 -7.68 0.77
C ILE A 105 10.41 -8.48 1.90
N ASP A 106 10.34 -7.93 3.10
CA ASP A 106 10.63 -8.67 4.31
C ASP A 106 9.39 -9.48 4.71
N MET A 107 9.47 -10.79 4.51
CA MET A 107 8.39 -11.75 4.80
C MET A 107 8.12 -11.94 6.30
N SER A 108 8.91 -11.30 7.18
CA SER A 108 8.68 -11.32 8.63
C SER A 108 7.84 -10.13 9.12
N ILE A 109 7.58 -9.13 8.27
CA ILE A 109 6.82 -7.93 8.63
C ILE A 109 5.37 -8.07 8.16
N GLY A 110 4.45 -7.96 9.11
CA GLY A 110 3.01 -7.95 8.86
C GLY A 110 2.22 -7.62 10.13
N PHE A 111 0.90 -7.67 10.01
CA PHE A 111 -0.01 -7.55 11.14
C PHE A 111 0.02 -8.82 11.98
N ALA A 112 0.07 -8.67 13.31
CA ALA A 112 -0.15 -9.78 14.22
C ALA A 112 -1.62 -10.19 14.18
N GLU A 113 -1.90 -11.45 13.89
CA GLU A 113 -3.24 -12.06 13.98
C GLU A 113 -3.55 -12.55 15.39
#